data_AF-A0AA95SPA0-F1
#
_entry.id   AF-A0AA95SPA0-F1
#
_cell.length_a   1.000
_cell.length_b   1.000
_cell.length_c   1.000
_cell.angle_alpha   90.00
_cell.angle_beta   90.00
_cell.angle_gamma   90.00
#
_symmetry.space_group_name_H-M   'P 1'
#
loop_
_entity.id
_entity.type
_entity.pdbx_description
1 polymer ?
#
loop_
_entity_poly.entity_id
_entity_poly.type
_entity_poly.pdbx_seq_one_letter_code
_entity_poly.pdbx_strand_id
1 'polypeptide(L)' 'MTAKTASEIRALLTPAEVADLWFIPQVFGGRVVSEAMQQRFQDLGLATAPLADGRRGITELGSRVQRGAP' A
#
# COMPACT_ATOMS: atom_id res chain seq x y z
N MET A 1 6.70 9.46 -18.37
CA MET A 1 7.12 8.77 -17.12
C MET A 1 6.82 7.30 -17.30
N THR A 2 7.83 6.42 -17.26
CA THR A 2 7.63 4.97 -17.34
C THR A 2 6.96 4.51 -16.05
N ALA A 3 5.77 3.92 -16.13
CA ALA A 3 5.12 3.35 -14.96
C ALA A 3 5.97 2.19 -14.44
N LYS A 4 6.38 2.23 -13.16
CA LYS A 4 7.08 1.12 -12.52
C LYS A 4 6.13 -0.07 -12.40
N THR A 5 6.63 -1.26 -12.69
CA THR A 5 5.90 -2.53 -12.52
C THR A 5 5.73 -2.88 -11.04
N ALA A 6 4.79 -3.78 -10.72
CA ALA A 6 4.56 -4.23 -9.35
C ALA A 6 5.83 -4.86 -8.73
N SER A 7 6.55 -5.66 -9.51
CA SER A 7 7.80 -6.29 -9.06
C SER A 7 8.90 -5.27 -8.73
N GLU A 8 9.06 -4.22 -9.56
CA GLU A 8 10.02 -3.15 -9.30
C GLU A 8 9.68 -2.38 -8.02
N ILE A 9 8.40 -2.10 -7.78
CA ILE A 9 7.97 -1.41 -6.56
C ILE A 9 8.14 -2.32 -5.34
N ARG A 10 7.81 -3.61 -5.45
CA ARG A 10 7.98 -4.58 -4.36
C ARG A 10 9.44 -4.69 -3.92
N ALA A 11 10.40 -4.57 -4.84
CA ALA A 11 11.83 -4.55 -4.53
C ALA A 11 12.29 -3.32 -3.73
N LEU A 12 11.51 -2.23 -3.72
CA LEU A 12 11.77 -1.02 -2.94
C LEU A 12 11.20 -1.08 -1.52
N LEU A 13 10.44 -2.13 -1.20
CA LEU A 13 9.79 -2.32 0.10
C LEU A 13 10.49 -3.42 0.88
N THR A 14 10.59 -3.23 2.19
CA THR A 14 11.01 -4.32 3.09
C THR A 14 9.88 -5.36 3.22
N PRO A 15 10.17 -6.60 3.65
CA PRO A 15 9.13 -7.60 3.91
C PRO A 15 8.08 -7.12 4.91
N ALA A 16 8.47 -6.32 5.91
CA ALA A 16 7.55 -5.74 6.88
C ALA A 16 6.61 -4.70 6.25
N GLU A 17 7.12 -3.88 5.34
CA GLU A 17 6.32 -2.89 4.60
C GLU A 17 5.36 -3.57 3.61
N VAL A 18 5.79 -4.64 2.96
CA VAL A 18 4.88 -5.47 2.15
C VAL A 18 3.78 -6.09 3.03
N ALA A 19 4.11 -6.50 4.25
CA ALA A 19 3.13 -7.01 5.20
C ALA A 19 2.12 -5.94 5.63
N ASP A 20 2.54 -4.68 5.78
CA ASP A 20 1.66 -3.57 6.15
C ASP A 20 0.57 -3.30 5.09
N LEU A 21 0.80 -3.63 3.81
CA LEU A 21 -0.23 -3.53 2.76
C LEU A 21 -1.45 -4.43 3.04
N TRP A 22 -1.31 -5.51 3.83
CA TRP A 22 -2.44 -6.34 4.27
C TRP A 22 -3.39 -5.65 5.25
N PHE A 23 -2.98 -4.51 5.80
CA PHE A 23 -3.74 -3.76 6.78
C PHE A 23 -4.20 -2.40 6.24
N ILE A 24 -4.29 -2.29 4.90
CA ILE A 24 -4.91 -1.18 4.18
C ILE A 24 -6.14 -1.72 3.44
N PRO A 25 -7.36 -1.19 3.68
CA PRO A 25 -7.68 -0.08 4.58
C PRO A 25 -7.56 -0.44 6.06
N GLN A 26 -7.33 0.57 6.90
CA GLN A 26 -7.37 0.43 8.35
C GLN A 26 -8.78 0.01 8.81
N VAL A 27 -8.84 -0.99 9.70
CA VAL A 27 -10.08 -1.52 10.28
C VAL A 27 -9.97 -1.58 11.80
N PHE A 28 -11.11 -1.47 12.49
CA PHE A 28 -11.16 -1.55 13.95
C PHE A 28 -10.61 -2.90 14.46
N GLY A 29 -9.73 -2.86 15.46
CA GLY A 29 -9.07 -4.05 16.00
C GLY A 29 -7.99 -4.66 15.09
N GLY A 30 -7.72 -4.07 13.92
CA GLY A 30 -6.65 -4.48 13.02
C GLY A 30 -5.28 -3.93 13.45
N ARG A 31 -4.23 -4.36 12.76
CA ARG A 31 -2.89 -3.77 12.93
C ARG A 31 -2.88 -2.33 12.43
N VAL A 32 -2.37 -1.44 13.27
CA VAL A 32 -2.19 -0.03 12.92
C VAL A 32 -0.96 0.13 12.03
N VAL A 33 -1.16 0.68 10.84
CA VAL A 33 -0.09 1.13 9.94
C VAL A 33 0.09 2.63 10.16
N SER A 34 1.33 3.06 10.40
CA SER A 34 1.61 4.47 10.69
C SER A 34 1.20 5.38 9.53
N GLU A 35 0.79 6.61 9.84
CA GLU A 35 0.37 7.58 8.81
C GLU A 35 1.49 7.85 7.79
N ALA A 36 2.75 7.88 8.23
CA ALA A 36 3.90 8.03 7.34
C ALA A 36 4.02 6.86 6.34
N MET A 37 3.73 5.63 6.78
CA MET A 37 3.74 4.47 5.89
C MET A 37 2.54 4.48 4.94
N GLN A 38 1.35 4.86 5.44
CA GLN A 38 0.17 5.03 4.60
C GLN A 38 0.37 6.09 3.51
N GLN A 39 0.99 7.21 3.86
CA GLN A 39 1.35 8.26 2.91
C GLN A 39 2.38 7.76 1.89
N ARG A 40 3.42 7.04 2.33
CA ARG A 40 4.39 6.44 1.41
C ARG A 40 3.72 5.46 0.43
N PHE A 41 2.77 4.65 0.87
CA PHE A 41 2.01 3.78 -0.04
C PHE A 41 1.19 4.58 -1.04
N GLN A 42 0.61 5.70 -0.64
CA GLN A 42 -0.07 6.61 -1.57
C GLN A 42 0.90 7.20 -2.59
N ASP A 43 2.07 7.68 -2.16
CA ASP A 43 3.08 8.28 -3.03
C ASP A 43 3.63 7.26 -4.06
N LEU A 44 3.67 5.98 -3.68
CA LEU A 44 4.03 4.86 -4.56
C LEU A 44 2.86 4.37 -5.43
N GLY A 45 1.66 4.93 -5.28
CA GLY A 45 0.44 4.50 -5.99
C GLY A 45 -0.16 3.18 -5.52
N LEU A 46 0.25 2.68 -4.36
CA LEU A 46 -0.19 1.42 -3.75
C LEU A 46 -1.46 1.59 -2.89
N ALA A 47 -1.68 2.81 -2.40
CA ALA A 47 -2.88 3.20 -1.68
C ALA A 47 -3.54 4.40 -2.36
N THR A 48 -4.85 4.55 -2.19
CA THR A 48 -5.58 5.73 -2.66
C THR A 48 -5.22 6.95 -1.82
N ALA A 49 -5.59 8.14 -2.29
CA ALA A 49 -5.76 9.28 -1.39
C ALA A 49 -6.81 8.95 -0.29
N PRO A 50 -6.81 9.67 0.85
CA PRO A 50 -7.84 9.51 1.86
C PRO A 50 -9.26 9.63 1.26
N LEU A 51 -10.13 8.69 1.61
CA LEU A 51 -11.54 8.68 1.24
C LEU A 51 -12.33 9.63 2.14
N ALA A 52 -13.65 9.73 1.93
CA ALA A 52 -14.53 10.60 2.72
C ALA A 52 -14.52 10.30 4.23
N ASP A 53 -14.18 9.06 4.61
CA ASP A 53 -14.05 8.62 6.00
C ASP A 53 -12.61 8.78 6.55
N GLY A 54 -11.71 9.40 5.79
CA GLY A 54 -10.31 9.63 6.14
C GLY A 54 -9.39 8.42 5.96
N ARG A 55 -9.90 7.23 5.65
CA ARG A 55 -9.08 6.04 5.42
C ARG A 55 -8.59 5.97 3.99
N ARG A 56 -7.45 5.31 3.77
CA ARG A 56 -6.95 4.97 2.42
C ARG A 56 -7.39 3.56 2.05
N GLY A 57 -7.76 3.35 0.79
CA GLY A 57 -7.98 2.04 0.21
C GLY A 57 -6.72 1.50 -0.46
N ILE A 58 -6.65 0.18 -0.67
CA ILE A 58 -5.61 -0.43 -1.48
C ILE A 58 -5.94 -0.25 -2.97
N THR A 59 -4.94 0.06 -3.80
CA THR A 59 -5.11 0.11 -5.26
C THR A 59 -4.92 -1.27 -5.89
N GLU A 60 -5.26 -1.42 -7.16
CA GLU A 60 -4.95 -2.65 -7.89
C GLU A 60 -3.44 -2.95 -7.89
N LEU A 61 -2.61 -1.92 -8.11
CA LEU A 61 -1.15 -2.03 -8.06
C LEU A 61 -0.68 -2.44 -6.66
N GLY A 62 -1.20 -1.81 -5.60
CA GLY A 62 -0.93 -2.20 -4.21
C GLY A 62 -1.28 -3.66 -3.95
N SER A 63 -2.41 -4.11 -4.49
CA SER A 63 -2.86 -5.50 -4.36
C SER A 63 -1.97 -6.50 -5.11
N ARG A 64 -1.42 -6.12 -6.27
CA ARG A 64 -0.41 -6.93 -6.98
C ARG A 64 0.90 -6.99 -6.21
N VAL A 65 1.38 -5.85 -5.70
CA VAL A 65 2.58 -5.75 -4.86
C VAL A 65 2.42 -6.61 -3.61
N GLN A 66 1.27 -6.56 -2.94
CA GLN A 66 0.94 -7.36 -1.76
C GLN A 66 1.02 -8.87 -2.06
N ARG A 67 0.38 -9.33 -3.14
CA ARG A 67 0.34 -10.75 -3.55
C ARG A 67 1.64 -11.26 -4.18
N GLY A 68 2.54 -10.38 -4.60
CA GLY A 68 3.71 -10.75 -5.40
C GLY A 68 3.33 -11.20 -6.81
N ALA A 69 2.23 -10.67 -7.34
CA ALA A 69 1.81 -10.93 -8.72
C ALA A 69 2.54 -9.99 -9.70
N PRO A 70 2.88 -10.47 -10.92
CA PRO A 70 3.54 -9.66 -11.95
C PRO A 70 2.71 -8.45 -12.40
#